data_AF-A0A314KSY9-F1
#
_entry.id   AF-A0A314KSY9-F1
#
_cell.length_a   1.000
_cell.length_b   1.000
_cell.length_c   1.000
_cell.angle_alpha   90.00
_cell.angle_beta   90.00
_cell.angle_gamma   90.00
#
_symmetry.space_group_name_H-M   'P 1'
#
loop_
_entity.id
_entity.type
_entity.pdbx_description
1 polymer ?
#
loop_
_entity_poly.entity_id
_entity_poly.type
_entity_poly.pdbx_seq_one_letter_code
_entity_poly.pdbx_strand_id
1 'polypeptide(L)'
;MLMFSNPTVSRCVCCSMYANETVEHIFSLGNFARIVWKKFGSIAGIHTEDIPLRMLLMQWWIHKSHNSVHRLILDTMPIIICWNLWKNRCSARYGSKPISLTRVLFAINSDINLLLRANYPEIKWPTNWIQLYPLIEQITHMTSCTQVIWTRPLAPYVKINSDGSALKNTGRIGAGVIIRGQSSEFVHAIAAPLGEGTNNLAETEAAILGIQ
;
A
#
# COMPACT_ATOMS: atom_id res chain seq x y z
N MET A 1 25.94 -17.78 -15.09
CA MET A 1 25.34 -18.20 -13.81
C MET A 1 25.96 -17.36 -12.71
N LEU A 2 25.20 -16.46 -12.06
CA LEU A 2 25.71 -15.63 -10.97
C LEU A 2 25.89 -16.49 -9.72
N MET A 3 27.11 -16.50 -9.17
CA MET A 3 27.48 -17.24 -7.95
C MET A 3 27.79 -16.26 -6.82
N PHE A 4 27.37 -16.59 -5.60
CA PHE A 4 27.59 -15.75 -4.42
C PHE A 4 28.92 -16.03 -3.69
N SER A 5 29.77 -16.94 -4.21
CA SER A 5 31.08 -17.24 -3.63
C SER A 5 32.11 -17.68 -4.68
N ASN A 6 33.39 -17.73 -4.26
CA ASN A 6 34.55 -18.15 -5.06
C ASN A 6 34.33 -19.48 -5.81
N PRO A 7 35.05 -19.74 -6.93
CA PRO A 7 34.80 -20.87 -7.85
C PRO A 7 34.96 -22.28 -7.24
N THR A 8 35.51 -22.38 -6.03
CA THR A 8 35.59 -23.62 -5.26
C THR A 8 34.21 -23.94 -4.67
N VAL A 9 33.41 -24.71 -5.42
CA VAL A 9 32.15 -25.40 -5.04
C VAL A 9 31.60 -24.99 -3.67
N SER A 10 30.95 -23.82 -3.59
CA SER A 10 30.22 -23.45 -2.38
C SER A 10 28.94 -24.26 -2.31
N ARG A 11 28.97 -25.32 -1.49
CA ARG A 11 27.81 -26.15 -1.18
C ARG A 11 26.73 -25.26 -0.56
N CYS A 12 25.51 -25.35 -1.07
CA CYS A 12 24.38 -24.64 -0.52
C CYS A 12 24.15 -25.06 0.94
N VAL A 13 24.24 -24.10 1.86
CA VAL A 13 23.92 -24.32 3.28
C VAL A 13 22.43 -24.48 3.55
N CYS A 14 21.57 -24.25 2.54
CA CYS A 14 20.11 -24.28 2.63
C CYS A 14 19.50 -25.63 2.23
N CYS A 15 20.29 -26.60 1.76
CA CYS A 15 19.79 -27.87 1.24
C CYS A 15 20.62 -29.06 1.76
N SER A 16 19.94 -30.18 2.00
CA SER A 16 20.56 -31.43 2.46
C SER A 16 21.24 -32.22 1.34
N MET A 17 20.86 -31.98 0.07
CA MET A 17 21.56 -32.54 -1.10
C MET A 17 22.61 -31.56 -1.64
N TYR A 18 23.70 -32.12 -2.16
CA TYR A 18 24.82 -31.40 -2.78
C TYR A 18 24.35 -30.56 -3.98
N ALA A 19 23.96 -29.32 -3.72
CA ALA A 19 23.58 -28.35 -4.74
C ALA A 19 24.53 -27.15 -4.71
N ASN A 20 24.83 -26.63 -5.89
CA ASN A 20 25.60 -25.39 -6.04
C ASN A 20 24.78 -24.20 -5.53
N GLU A 21 25.41 -23.34 -4.74
CA GLU A 21 24.79 -22.13 -4.23
C GLU A 21 24.71 -21.05 -5.33
N THR A 22 23.60 -21.02 -6.06
CA THR A 22 23.30 -20.04 -7.11
C THR A 22 22.12 -19.15 -6.72
N VAL A 23 21.97 -18.00 -7.39
CA VAL A 23 20.79 -17.12 -7.26
C VAL A 23 19.50 -17.91 -7.45
N GLU A 24 19.41 -18.69 -8.53
CA GLU A 24 18.24 -19.49 -8.81
C GLU A 24 17.99 -20.54 -7.72
N HIS A 25 19.03 -21.23 -7.26
CA HIS A 25 18.86 -22.23 -6.23
C HIS A 25 18.39 -21.63 -4.89
N ILE A 26 18.91 -20.47 -4.48
CA ILE A 26 18.52 -19.83 -3.20
C ILE A 26 17.10 -19.26 -3.26
N PHE A 27 16.72 -18.66 -4.38
CA PHE A 27 15.54 -17.80 -4.46
C PHE A 27 14.36 -18.39 -5.24
N SER A 28 14.53 -19.43 -6.05
CA SER A 28 13.46 -19.97 -6.90
C SER A 28 13.47 -21.50 -6.96
N LEU A 29 14.51 -22.10 -7.55
CA LEU A 29 14.57 -23.51 -7.96
C LEU A 29 14.95 -24.46 -6.82
N GLY A 30 15.53 -23.98 -5.72
CA GLY A 30 15.86 -24.83 -4.58
C GLY A 30 14.61 -25.31 -3.85
N ASN A 31 14.64 -26.56 -3.35
CA ASN A 31 13.50 -27.18 -2.66
C ASN A 31 12.95 -26.31 -1.53
N PHE A 32 13.83 -25.68 -0.75
CA PHE A 32 13.41 -24.78 0.33
C PHE A 32 12.64 -23.56 -0.20
N ALA A 33 13.15 -22.89 -1.24
CA ALA A 33 12.51 -21.75 -1.86
C ALA A 33 11.15 -22.14 -2.47
N ARG A 34 11.08 -23.26 -3.19
CA ARG A 34 9.83 -23.79 -3.78
C ARG A 34 8.74 -23.98 -2.74
N ILE A 35 9.06 -24.56 -1.58
CA ILE A 35 8.09 -24.75 -0.49
C ILE A 35 7.56 -23.39 0.02
N VAL A 36 8.45 -22.41 0.19
CA VAL A 36 8.07 -21.07 0.64
C VAL A 36 7.18 -20.38 -0.40
N TRP A 37 7.58 -20.35 -1.66
CA TRP A 37 6.77 -19.75 -2.73
C TRP A 37 5.42 -20.42 -2.87
N LYS A 38 5.36 -21.76 -2.84
CA LYS A 38 4.11 -22.51 -2.93
C LYS A 38 3.15 -22.19 -1.79
N LYS A 39 3.66 -21.90 -0.58
CA LYS A 39 2.82 -21.54 0.57
C LYS A 39 2.02 -20.24 0.35
N PHE A 40 2.58 -19.28 -0.38
CA PHE A 40 1.97 -17.98 -0.61
C PHE A 40 1.32 -17.86 -1.99
N GLY A 41 2.01 -18.32 -3.03
CA GLY A 41 1.55 -18.25 -4.42
C GLY A 41 0.33 -19.11 -4.72
N SER A 42 0.13 -20.24 -4.02
CA SER A 42 -1.01 -21.12 -4.29
C SER A 42 -2.37 -20.44 -4.06
N ILE A 43 -2.49 -19.68 -2.96
CA ILE A 43 -3.71 -18.94 -2.62
C ILE A 43 -3.87 -17.72 -3.53
N ALA A 44 -2.74 -17.13 -3.94
CA ALA A 44 -2.73 -16.03 -4.90
C ALA A 44 -3.00 -16.46 -6.35
N GLY A 45 -3.18 -17.76 -6.62
CA GLY A 45 -3.35 -18.25 -8.00
C GLY A 45 -2.12 -18.06 -8.88
N ILE A 46 -0.93 -17.92 -8.29
CA ILE A 46 0.34 -17.73 -8.99
C ILE A 46 1.08 -19.07 -9.07
N HIS A 47 1.46 -19.46 -10.28
CA HIS A 47 2.28 -20.65 -10.50
C HIS A 47 3.71 -20.40 -10.02
N THR A 48 4.31 -21.32 -9.27
CA THR A 48 5.62 -21.08 -8.64
C THR A 48 6.61 -22.22 -8.83
N GLU A 49 6.22 -23.31 -9.47
CA GLU A 49 7.04 -24.51 -9.59
C GLU A 49 7.96 -24.42 -10.81
N ASP A 50 9.25 -24.69 -10.60
CA ASP A 50 10.26 -24.86 -11.66
C ASP A 50 10.41 -23.66 -12.62
N ILE A 51 10.15 -22.45 -12.11
CA ILE A 51 10.29 -21.19 -12.84
C ILE A 51 11.55 -20.42 -12.38
N PRO A 52 12.36 -19.85 -13.29
CA PRO A 52 13.47 -18.97 -12.93
C PRO A 52 13.01 -17.73 -12.15
N LEU A 53 13.85 -17.22 -11.26
CA LEU A 53 13.52 -16.12 -10.34
C LEU A 53 12.92 -14.92 -11.08
N ARG A 54 13.54 -14.50 -12.19
CA ARG A 54 13.05 -13.37 -12.99
C ARG A 54 11.61 -13.56 -13.44
N MET A 55 11.28 -14.74 -13.96
CA MET A 55 9.93 -15.04 -14.44
C MET A 55 8.94 -15.13 -13.26
N LEU A 56 9.39 -15.69 -12.13
CA LEU A 56 8.60 -15.74 -10.91
C LEU A 56 8.23 -14.33 -10.43
N LEU A 57 9.20 -13.42 -10.31
CA LEU A 57 8.95 -12.01 -9.94
C LEU A 57 7.99 -11.34 -10.92
N MET A 58 8.19 -11.55 -12.23
CA MET A 58 7.30 -10.99 -13.25
C MET A 58 5.87 -11.48 -13.11
N GLN A 59 5.64 -12.77 -12.82
CA GLN A 59 4.29 -13.31 -12.64
C GLN A 59 3.52 -12.62 -11.51
N TRP A 60 4.20 -12.27 -10.41
CA TRP A 60 3.59 -11.47 -9.34
C TRP A 60 3.24 -10.05 -9.79
N TRP A 61 4.17 -9.36 -10.44
CA TRP A 61 3.99 -7.94 -10.81
C TRP A 61 2.99 -7.70 -11.95
N ILE A 62 2.82 -8.66 -12.85
CA ILE A 62 1.81 -8.60 -13.92
C ILE A 62 0.45 -9.15 -13.48
N HIS A 63 0.37 -9.75 -12.29
CA HIS A 63 -0.89 -10.27 -11.77
C HIS A 63 -1.89 -9.12 -11.59
N LYS A 64 -3.13 -9.31 -12.05
CA LYS A 64 -4.14 -8.26 -12.03
C LYS A 64 -4.64 -8.07 -10.59
N SER A 65 -4.48 -6.87 -10.05
CA SER A 65 -5.04 -6.48 -8.75
C SER A 65 -6.52 -6.07 -8.88
N HIS A 66 -7.30 -6.33 -7.83
CA HIS A 66 -8.70 -5.90 -7.74
C HIS A 66 -8.90 -4.55 -7.04
N ASN A 67 -7.97 -4.19 -6.15
CA ASN A 67 -7.98 -2.95 -5.38
C ASN A 67 -6.54 -2.53 -5.03
N SER A 68 -6.37 -1.36 -4.40
CA SER A 68 -5.07 -0.79 -4.02
C SER A 68 -4.32 -1.62 -2.97
N VAL A 69 -5.03 -2.23 -2.01
CA VAL A 69 -4.43 -3.10 -0.99
C VAL A 69 -3.88 -4.37 -1.63
N HIS A 70 -4.67 -4.98 -2.51
CA HIS A 70 -4.26 -6.16 -3.28
C HIS A 70 -3.05 -5.83 -4.16
N ARG A 71 -3.03 -4.66 -4.82
CA ARG A 71 -1.87 -4.21 -5.60
C ARG A 71 -0.61 -4.10 -4.75
N LEU A 72 -0.71 -3.49 -3.56
CA LEU A 72 0.42 -3.37 -2.63
C LEU A 72 1.00 -4.74 -2.27
N ILE A 73 0.15 -5.73 -1.99
CA ILE A 73 0.58 -7.09 -1.68
C ILE A 73 1.25 -7.73 -2.90
N LEU A 74 0.65 -7.69 -4.08
CA LEU A 74 1.23 -8.30 -5.28
C LEU A 74 2.61 -7.70 -5.62
N ASP A 75 2.79 -6.40 -5.44
CA ASP A 75 4.05 -5.71 -5.72
C ASP A 75 5.16 -6.04 -4.69
N THR A 76 4.80 -6.18 -3.41
CA THR A 76 5.76 -6.32 -2.30
C THR A 76 6.02 -7.76 -1.87
N MET A 77 5.06 -8.68 -2.03
CA MET A 77 5.20 -10.09 -1.68
C MET A 77 6.46 -10.76 -2.22
N PRO A 78 6.78 -10.64 -3.52
CA PRO A 78 7.98 -11.27 -4.04
C PRO A 78 9.27 -10.74 -3.41
N ILE A 79 9.29 -9.45 -3.05
CA ILE A 79 10.42 -8.80 -2.37
C ILE A 79 10.56 -9.32 -0.93
N ILE A 80 9.44 -9.40 -0.19
CA ILE A 80 9.40 -9.91 1.19
C ILE A 80 9.87 -11.38 1.23
N ILE A 81 9.43 -12.21 0.29
CA ILE A 81 9.83 -13.61 0.20
C ILE A 81 11.34 -13.72 -0.07
N CYS A 82 11.84 -13.02 -1.09
CA CYS A 82 13.27 -13.02 -1.41
C CYS A 82 14.11 -12.53 -0.22
N TRP A 83 13.69 -11.46 0.45
CA TRP A 83 14.38 -10.92 1.62
C TRP A 83 14.46 -11.94 2.77
N ASN A 84 13.37 -12.66 3.05
CA ASN A 84 13.36 -13.66 4.11
C ASN A 84 14.16 -14.93 3.76
N LEU A 85 14.15 -15.34 2.48
CA LEU A 85 15.04 -16.40 2.00
C LEU A 85 16.51 -16.01 2.17
N TRP A 86 16.87 -14.78 1.82
CA TRP A 86 18.21 -14.23 2.00
C TRP A 86 18.63 -14.18 3.47
N LYS A 87 17.79 -13.61 4.35
CA LYS A 87 18.02 -13.57 5.81
C LYS A 87 18.27 -14.97 6.39
N ASN A 88 17.48 -15.96 5.97
CA ASN A 88 17.63 -17.34 6.42
C ASN A 88 18.95 -17.95 5.94
N ARG A 89 19.32 -17.76 4.67
CA ARG A 89 20.61 -18.18 4.12
C ARG A 89 21.78 -17.55 4.89
N CYS A 90 21.75 -16.24 5.14
CA CYS A 90 22.83 -15.57 5.87
C CYS A 90 22.93 -16.05 7.33
N SER A 91 21.79 -16.30 7.98
CA SER A 91 21.76 -16.86 9.34
C SER A 91 22.38 -18.25 9.39
N ALA A 92 22.13 -19.08 8.37
CA ALA A 92 22.73 -20.41 8.27
C ALA A 92 24.23 -20.37 7.96
N ARG A 93 24.65 -19.49 7.04
CA ARG A 93 26.06 -19.42 6.61
C ARG A 93 26.98 -18.74 7.62
N TYR A 94 26.50 -17.69 8.28
CA TYR A 94 27.34 -16.81 9.10
C TYR A 94 26.92 -16.76 10.57
N GLY A 95 25.67 -17.12 10.89
CA GLY A 95 25.11 -16.99 12.24
C GLY A 95 24.99 -18.30 13.02
N SER A 96 25.50 -19.41 12.48
CA SER A 96 25.41 -20.76 13.07
C SER A 96 23.98 -21.20 13.43
N LYS A 97 22.95 -20.61 12.80
CA LYS A 97 21.55 -20.97 13.03
C LYS A 97 21.12 -22.00 11.99
N PRO A 98 20.45 -23.10 12.38
CA PRO A 98 19.91 -24.02 11.39
C PRO A 98 18.82 -23.31 10.56
N ILE A 99 18.72 -23.74 9.30
CA ILE A 99 17.60 -23.40 8.42
C ILE A 99 16.29 -23.77 9.13
N SER A 100 15.28 -22.91 9.05
CA SER A 100 13.98 -23.21 9.63
C SER A 100 12.86 -22.68 8.75
N LEU A 101 12.06 -23.59 8.19
CA LEU A 101 10.88 -23.23 7.41
C LEU A 101 9.88 -22.46 8.27
N THR A 102 9.61 -22.93 9.49
CA THR A 102 8.70 -22.27 10.44
C THR A 102 9.10 -20.82 10.71
N ARG A 103 10.40 -20.57 10.95
CA ARG A 103 10.92 -19.21 11.20
C ARG A 103 10.75 -18.31 9.97
N VAL A 104 11.04 -18.83 8.78
CA VAL A 104 10.89 -18.07 7.52
C VAL A 104 9.44 -17.74 7.24
N LEU A 105 8.54 -18.71 7.35
CA LEU A 105 7.10 -18.50 7.14
C LEU A 105 6.52 -17.51 8.15
N PHE A 106 6.93 -17.61 9.42
CA PHE A 106 6.53 -16.66 10.45
C PHE A 106 7.03 -15.24 10.13
N ALA A 107 8.30 -15.10 9.75
CA ALA A 107 8.88 -13.80 9.43
C ALA A 107 8.19 -13.15 8.22
N ILE A 108 7.90 -13.92 7.16
CA ILE A 108 7.15 -13.42 6.01
C ILE A 108 5.74 -12.96 6.43
N ASN A 109 4.99 -13.77 7.19
CA ASN A 109 3.68 -13.37 7.69
C ASN A 109 3.75 -12.11 8.57
N SER A 110 4.78 -12.00 9.41
CA SER A 110 5.00 -10.83 10.26
C SER A 110 5.28 -9.57 9.43
N ASP A 111 6.14 -9.68 8.41
CA ASP A 111 6.49 -8.57 7.52
C ASP A 111 5.26 -8.08 6.73
N ILE A 112 4.41 -9.00 6.25
CA ILE A 112 3.13 -8.66 5.57
C ILE A 112 2.16 -7.98 6.54
N ASN A 113 1.99 -8.52 7.74
CA ASN A 113 1.08 -7.93 8.73
C ASN A 113 1.54 -6.53 9.14
N LEU A 114 2.85 -6.32 9.30
CA LEU A 114 3.42 -5.01 9.58
C LEU A 114 3.14 -4.03 8.44
N LEU A 115 3.38 -4.44 7.18
CA LEU A 115 3.12 -3.63 6.00
C LEU A 115 1.66 -3.17 5.95
N LEU A 116 0.71 -4.10 6.14
CA LEU A 116 -0.72 -3.79 6.09
C LEU A 116 -1.16 -2.87 7.23
N ARG A 117 -0.71 -3.12 8.47
CA ARG A 117 -1.05 -2.29 9.63
C ARG A 117 -0.45 -0.89 9.54
N ALA A 118 0.72 -0.74 8.92
CA ALA A 118 1.34 0.56 8.73
C ALA A 118 0.62 1.42 7.67
N ASN A 119 0.11 0.79 6.60
CA ASN A 119 -0.57 1.52 5.51
C ASN A 119 -2.08 1.67 5.73
N TYR A 120 -2.69 0.75 6.48
CA TYR A 120 -4.13 0.66 6.68
C TYR A 120 -4.46 0.29 8.14
N PRO A 121 -4.20 1.20 9.10
CA PRO A 121 -4.34 0.92 10.53
C PRO A 121 -5.78 0.67 10.99
N GLU A 122 -6.77 1.22 10.26
CA GLU A 122 -8.20 1.11 10.59
C GLU A 122 -8.78 -0.29 10.31
N ILE A 123 -8.09 -1.10 9.50
CA ILE A 123 -8.59 -2.42 9.10
C ILE A 123 -8.03 -3.49 10.04
N LYS A 124 -8.92 -4.35 10.56
CA LYS A 124 -8.54 -5.50 11.39
C LYS A 124 -8.08 -6.67 10.51
N TRP A 125 -6.77 -6.76 10.29
CA TRP A 125 -6.15 -7.79 9.47
C TRP A 125 -6.03 -9.16 10.19
N PRO A 126 -6.51 -10.26 9.57
CA PRO A 126 -6.20 -11.62 10.02
C PRO A 126 -4.70 -11.91 9.95
N THR A 127 -4.19 -12.72 10.88
CA THR A 127 -2.75 -13.06 10.90
C THR A 127 -2.40 -14.26 9.99
N ASN A 128 -3.38 -15.11 9.69
CA ASN A 128 -3.20 -16.30 8.86
C ASN A 128 -3.36 -15.95 7.37
N TRP A 129 -2.35 -16.26 6.56
CA TRP A 129 -2.35 -16.02 5.11
C TRP A 129 -3.62 -16.52 4.38
N ILE A 130 -4.13 -17.70 4.77
CA ILE A 130 -5.31 -18.32 4.15
C ILE A 130 -6.56 -17.46 4.31
N GLN A 131 -6.70 -16.77 5.43
CA GLN A 131 -7.82 -15.86 5.69
C GLN A 131 -7.52 -14.44 5.23
N LEU A 132 -6.24 -14.05 5.33
CA LEU A 132 -5.78 -12.70 5.01
C LEU A 132 -5.87 -12.40 3.52
N TYR A 133 -5.40 -13.29 2.65
CA TYR A 133 -5.35 -13.00 1.22
C TYR A 133 -6.74 -12.80 0.58
N PRO A 134 -7.75 -13.66 0.80
CA PRO A 134 -9.09 -13.43 0.25
C PRO A 134 -9.71 -12.11 0.73
N LEU A 135 -9.49 -11.73 1.99
CA LEU A 135 -9.93 -10.43 2.50
C LEU A 135 -9.26 -9.28 1.74
N ILE A 136 -7.94 -9.35 1.54
CA ILE A 136 -7.19 -8.34 0.78
C ILE A 136 -7.68 -8.24 -0.65
N GLU A 137 -7.90 -9.37 -1.31
CA GLU A 137 -8.34 -9.42 -2.70
C GLU A 137 -9.75 -8.85 -2.90
N GLN A 138 -10.65 -9.06 -1.92
CA GLN A 138 -12.06 -8.70 -2.01
C GLN A 138 -12.42 -7.39 -1.32
N ILE A 139 -11.47 -6.75 -0.62
CA ILE A 139 -11.77 -5.53 0.11
C ILE A 139 -12.22 -4.41 -0.84
N THR A 140 -13.38 -3.83 -0.53
CA THR A 140 -13.95 -2.70 -1.25
C THR A 140 -13.89 -1.47 -0.36
N HIS A 141 -13.25 -0.41 -0.84
CA HIS A 141 -13.38 0.90 -0.22
C HIS A 141 -14.78 1.43 -0.53
N MET A 142 -15.57 1.69 0.51
CA MET A 142 -16.83 2.41 0.34
C MET A 142 -16.53 3.90 0.21
N THR A 143 -16.53 4.41 -1.02
CA THR A 143 -16.54 5.85 -1.26
C THR A 143 -17.95 6.36 -1.00
N SER A 144 -18.16 7.07 0.10
CA SER A 144 -19.46 7.72 0.36
C SER A 144 -19.54 9.02 -0.45
N CYS A 145 -20.42 9.06 -1.44
CA CYS A 145 -20.80 10.31 -2.09
C CYS A 145 -22.10 10.81 -1.43
N THR A 146 -22.04 11.95 -0.76
CA THR A 146 -23.23 12.59 -0.21
C THR A 146 -23.68 13.67 -1.19
N GLN A 147 -24.89 13.52 -1.74
CA GLN A 147 -25.48 14.57 -2.54
C GLN A 147 -25.82 15.76 -1.63
N VAL A 148 -25.12 16.88 -1.81
CA VAL A 148 -25.42 18.13 -1.10
C VAL A 148 -26.33 18.98 -1.98
N ILE A 149 -27.60 19.10 -1.60
CA ILE A 149 -28.58 19.96 -2.30
C ILE A 149 -28.58 21.33 -1.64
N TRP A 150 -28.50 22.39 -2.45
CA TRP A 150 -28.67 23.74 -1.95
C TRP A 150 -30.13 23.99 -1.55
N THR A 151 -30.37 24.11 -0.24
CA THR A 151 -31.66 24.50 0.33
C THR A 151 -31.71 25.99 0.65
N ARG A 152 -32.88 26.61 0.42
CA ARG A 152 -33.16 28.00 0.82
C ARG A 152 -33.15 28.13 2.35
N PRO A 153 -32.56 29.20 2.91
CA PRO A 153 -32.66 29.46 4.35
C PRO A 153 -34.10 29.88 4.72
N LEU A 154 -34.52 29.62 5.95
CA LEU A 154 -35.78 30.16 6.50
C LEU A 154 -35.57 31.60 6.99
N ALA A 155 -36.61 32.43 7.00
CA ALA A 155 -36.53 33.72 7.70
C ALA A 155 -36.24 33.51 9.20
N PRO A 156 -35.45 34.39 9.83
CA PRO A 156 -34.77 35.58 9.29
C PRO A 156 -33.34 35.29 8.79
N TYR A 157 -33.00 34.03 8.54
CA TYR A 157 -31.63 33.62 8.23
C TYR A 157 -31.23 33.90 6.78
N VAL A 158 -29.92 34.09 6.59
CA VAL A 158 -29.26 34.10 5.27
C VAL A 158 -28.41 32.84 5.11
N LYS A 159 -28.10 32.48 3.87
CA LYS A 159 -27.18 31.41 3.54
C LYS A 159 -25.91 31.97 2.94
N ILE A 160 -24.81 31.76 3.64
CA ILE A 160 -23.46 32.14 3.23
C ILE A 160 -22.82 30.92 2.57
N ASN A 161 -22.34 31.09 1.34
CA ASN A 161 -21.56 30.08 0.62
C ASN A 161 -20.19 30.70 0.37
N SER A 162 -19.15 30.13 0.97
CA SER A 162 -17.76 30.58 0.85
C SER A 162 -16.94 29.54 0.11
N ASP A 163 -15.91 29.99 -0.60
CA ASP A 163 -14.96 29.13 -1.31
C ASP A 163 -13.56 29.76 -1.24
N GLY A 164 -12.57 28.95 -0.89
CA GLY A 164 -11.16 29.30 -0.89
C GLY A 164 -10.47 28.87 -2.18
N SER A 165 -9.60 29.73 -2.71
CA SER A 165 -8.79 29.42 -3.89
C SER A 165 -7.30 29.54 -3.59
N ALA A 166 -6.49 28.66 -4.18
CA ALA A 166 -5.04 28.68 -4.08
C ALA A 166 -4.43 28.36 -5.46
N LEU A 167 -3.51 29.19 -5.94
CA LEU A 167 -2.83 28.95 -7.23
C LEU A 167 -1.82 27.78 -7.14
N LYS A 168 -1.25 27.55 -5.96
CA LYS A 168 -0.32 26.47 -5.62
C LYS A 168 -0.51 26.11 -4.14
N ASN A 169 -0.04 24.93 -3.73
CA ASN A 169 -0.09 24.48 -2.33
C ASN A 169 1.34 24.23 -1.81
N THR A 170 2.06 25.22 -1.27
CA THR A 170 1.71 26.62 -0.91
C THR A 170 1.82 27.63 -2.06
N GLY A 171 1.07 28.75 -1.98
CA GLY A 171 1.10 29.83 -2.97
C GLY A 171 0.10 30.95 -2.68
N ARG A 172 -0.14 31.86 -3.64
CA ARG A 172 -1.14 32.93 -3.50
C ARG A 172 -2.55 32.36 -3.31
N ILE A 173 -3.27 32.90 -2.34
CA ILE A 173 -4.61 32.49 -1.95
C ILE A 173 -5.61 33.65 -2.01
N GLY A 174 -6.88 33.31 -2.20
CA GLY A 174 -8.00 34.25 -2.18
C GLY A 174 -9.29 33.59 -1.74
N ALA A 175 -10.26 34.38 -1.33
CA ALA A 175 -11.58 33.95 -0.89
C ALA A 175 -12.69 34.56 -1.75
N GLY A 176 -13.75 33.78 -1.96
CA GLY A 176 -15.02 34.23 -2.49
C GLY A 176 -16.15 33.88 -1.53
N VAL A 177 -17.11 34.78 -1.36
CA VAL A 177 -18.32 34.57 -0.55
C VAL A 177 -19.53 35.07 -1.31
N ILE A 178 -20.64 34.32 -1.27
CA ILE A 178 -21.96 34.74 -1.74
C ILE A 178 -22.99 34.54 -0.63
N ILE A 179 -23.71 35.61 -0.31
CA ILE A 179 -24.79 35.62 0.67
C ILE A 179 -26.13 35.69 -0.07
N ARG A 180 -27.02 34.75 0.23
CA ARG A 180 -28.39 34.72 -0.32
C ARG A 180 -29.43 34.69 0.79
N GLY A 181 -30.54 35.36 0.55
CA GLY A 181 -31.69 35.37 1.47
C GLY A 181 -32.67 34.22 1.22
N GLN A 182 -33.82 34.30 1.88
CA GLN A 182 -34.84 33.24 1.90
C GLN A 182 -35.45 32.95 0.53
N SER A 183 -35.62 33.98 -0.31
CA SER A 183 -36.17 33.85 -1.67
C SER A 183 -35.10 33.49 -2.70
N SER A 184 -33.91 33.04 -2.25
CA SER A 184 -32.70 32.86 -3.07
C SER A 184 -32.17 34.14 -3.70
N GLU A 185 -32.68 35.29 -3.28
CA GLU A 185 -32.24 36.60 -3.73
C GLU A 185 -30.78 36.82 -3.35
N PHE A 186 -30.08 37.52 -4.23
CA PHE A 186 -28.73 37.97 -3.95
C PHE A 186 -28.77 39.06 -2.87
N VAL A 187 -28.04 38.85 -1.78
CA VAL A 187 -27.90 39.83 -0.70
C VAL A 187 -26.56 40.55 -0.82
N HIS A 188 -25.47 39.78 -0.91
CA HIS A 188 -24.12 40.33 -0.99
C HIS A 188 -23.12 39.32 -1.56
N ALA A 189 -21.95 39.80 -1.99
CA ALA A 189 -20.80 38.96 -2.31
C ALA A 189 -19.50 39.66 -1.93
N ILE A 190 -18.52 38.86 -1.53
CA ILE A 190 -17.19 39.30 -1.13
C ILE A 190 -16.16 38.54 -1.98
N ALA A 191 -15.14 39.26 -2.45
CA ALA A 191 -13.95 38.65 -3.03
C ALA A 191 -12.73 39.32 -2.41
N ALA A 192 -11.83 38.54 -1.81
CA ALA A 192 -10.70 39.07 -1.05
C ALA A 192 -9.41 38.31 -1.36
N PRO A 193 -8.30 39.00 -1.69
CA PRO A 193 -6.98 38.39 -1.66
C PRO A 193 -6.55 38.14 -0.21
N LEU A 194 -5.99 36.96 0.08
CA LEU A 194 -5.63 36.54 1.44
C LEU A 194 -4.12 36.37 1.64
N GLY A 195 -3.30 36.77 0.66
CA GLY A 195 -1.85 36.64 0.72
C GLY A 195 -1.37 35.29 0.20
N GLU A 196 -0.44 34.64 0.93
CA GLU A 196 0.10 33.32 0.58
C GLU A 196 -0.22 32.27 1.64
N GLY A 197 -0.58 31.06 1.21
CA GLY A 197 -1.04 29.99 2.09
C GLY A 197 -1.26 28.66 1.38
N THR A 198 -1.87 27.72 2.09
CA THR A 198 -2.34 26.43 1.54
C THR A 198 -3.79 26.55 1.07
N ASN A 199 -4.25 25.57 0.30
CA ASN A 199 -5.66 25.43 -0.04
C ASN A 199 -6.56 25.35 1.21
N ASN A 200 -6.15 24.57 2.23
CA ASN A 200 -6.92 24.44 3.47
C ASN A 200 -7.02 25.77 4.23
N LEU A 201 -5.97 26.60 4.21
CA LEU A 201 -5.99 27.93 4.81
C LEU A 201 -6.98 28.83 4.06
N ALA A 202 -6.93 28.83 2.73
CA ALA A 202 -7.84 29.63 1.90
C ALA A 202 -9.32 29.31 2.20
N GLU A 203 -9.68 28.03 2.31
CA GLU A 203 -11.05 27.59 2.64
C GLU A 203 -11.49 28.07 4.03
N THR A 204 -10.59 27.98 5.01
CA THR A 204 -10.86 28.37 6.40
C THR A 204 -11.08 29.88 6.49
N GLU A 205 -10.20 30.68 5.86
CA GLU A 205 -10.32 32.13 5.84
C GLU A 205 -11.55 32.60 5.06
N ALA A 206 -11.91 31.93 3.96
CA ALA A 206 -13.14 32.24 3.22
C ALA A 206 -14.39 32.03 4.08
N ALA A 207 -14.42 30.96 4.89
CA ALA A 207 -15.51 30.71 5.82
C ALA A 207 -15.59 31.77 6.93
N ILE A 208 -14.45 32.19 7.49
CA ILE A 208 -14.38 33.27 8.49
C ILE A 208 -14.89 34.59 7.88
N LEU A 209 -14.40 34.94 6.70
CA LEU A 209 -14.79 36.16 5.99
C LEU A 209 -16.29 36.21 5.70
N GLY A 210 -16.93 35.07 5.46
CA GLY A 210 -18.37 35.03 5.21
C GLY A 210 -19.24 35.23 6.44
N ILE A 211 -18.71 35.03 7.64
CA ILE A 211 -19.43 35.19 8.92
C ILE A 211 -19.28 36.61 9.49
N GLN A 212 -18.21 37.32 9.13
CA GLN A 212 -17.93 38.70 9.56
C GLN A 212 -18.85 39.72 8.88
#